data_AF-A0A7S2ATK0-F1
#
_entry.id   AF-A0A7S2ATK0-F1
#
_cell.length_a   1.000
_cell.length_b   1.000
_cell.length_c   1.000
_cell.angle_alpha   90.00
_cell.angle_beta   90.00
_cell.angle_gamma   90.00
#
_symmetry.space_group_name_H-M   'P 1'
#
loop_
_entity.id
_entity.type
_entity.pdbx_description
1 polymer ?
#
loop_
_entity_poly.entity_id
_entity_poly.type
_entity_poly.pdbx_seq_one_letter_code
_entity_poly.pdbx_strand_id
1 'polypeptide(L)'
;CAGWGGHGCLGVGAAPALITDPAICKSASKHLGIAAAGWGGSSCLATWDKCDGITSRRVCLDSANLLGKWCGGWSDTEGCLPLRAMASETKCWDIRGPHLCSNSEAELGVKCAGWGGSRCLEVGASAELITDFKICVNSMAWLGIESAGWGGSGCLSKGARCSDITTPHLCDNSTAELNVTCAGWGGSSCLERGASPDLITDRKMCEKSLTLLGIPSAGWGGDRCLSKGARCEEITVPLICDQAGERLGLS
;
A
#
# COMPACT_ATOMS: atom_id res chain seq x y z
N CYS A 1 -30.91 19.97 -31.66
CA CYS A 1 -30.66 19.67 -30.23
C CYS A 1 -29.73 18.46 -30.18
N ALA A 2 -28.57 18.55 -29.52
CA ALA A 2 -27.56 17.49 -29.55
C ALA A 2 -27.75 16.46 -28.41
N GLY A 3 -28.32 16.87 -27.28
CA GLY A 3 -28.64 15.98 -26.15
C GLY A 3 -29.11 16.73 -24.90
N TRP A 4 -29.49 16.01 -23.85
CA TRP A 4 -29.88 16.57 -22.55
C TRP A 4 -28.66 16.77 -21.65
N GLY A 5 -28.55 17.92 -20.97
CA GLY A 5 -27.42 18.27 -20.10
C GLY A 5 -27.69 18.14 -18.59
N GLY A 6 -28.89 17.71 -18.20
CA GLY A 6 -29.33 17.64 -16.79
C GLY A 6 -30.47 18.62 -16.49
N HIS A 7 -30.35 19.88 -16.90
CA HIS A 7 -31.36 20.92 -16.69
C HIS A 7 -31.96 21.50 -17.98
N GLY A 8 -31.48 21.05 -19.14
CA GLY A 8 -31.94 21.55 -20.43
C GLY A 8 -31.27 20.87 -21.61
N CYS A 9 -31.74 21.22 -22.80
CA CYS A 9 -31.25 20.77 -24.10
C CYS A 9 -29.93 21.49 -24.47
N LEU A 10 -28.89 20.73 -24.81
CA LEU A 10 -27.58 21.26 -25.21
C LEU A 10 -27.44 21.32 -26.74
N GLY A 11 -26.74 22.36 -27.21
CA GLY A 11 -26.27 22.48 -28.59
C GLY A 11 -25.00 21.66 -28.85
N VAL A 12 -24.67 21.44 -30.12
CA VAL A 12 -23.37 20.85 -30.51
C VAL A 12 -22.25 21.80 -30.09
N GLY A 13 -21.21 21.27 -29.43
CA GLY A 13 -20.10 22.08 -28.91
C GLY A 13 -20.39 22.85 -27.62
N ALA A 14 -21.45 22.49 -26.89
CA ALA A 14 -21.71 23.06 -25.56
C ALA A 14 -20.55 22.82 -24.59
N ALA A 15 -20.36 23.74 -23.65
CA ALA A 15 -19.30 23.64 -22.65
C ALA A 15 -19.52 22.40 -21.76
N PRO A 16 -18.46 21.59 -21.49
CA PRO A 16 -18.55 20.41 -20.63
C PRO A 16 -19.18 20.68 -19.25
N ALA A 17 -18.88 21.84 -18.66
CA ALA A 17 -19.38 22.25 -17.34
C ALA A 17 -20.92 22.33 -17.25
N LEU A 18 -21.62 22.43 -18.39
CA LEU A 18 -23.10 22.43 -18.43
C LEU A 18 -23.71 21.03 -18.29
N ILE A 19 -22.89 19.98 -18.34
CA ILE A 19 -23.32 18.60 -18.14
C ILE A 19 -23.18 18.28 -16.65
N THR A 20 -24.30 18.25 -15.94
CA THR A 20 -24.35 17.94 -14.49
C THR A 20 -24.77 16.49 -14.20
N ASP A 21 -24.85 15.65 -15.23
CA ASP A 21 -25.14 14.22 -15.10
C ASP A 21 -23.88 13.37 -15.43
N PRO A 22 -23.37 12.56 -14.48
CA PRO A 22 -22.20 11.72 -14.70
C PRO A 22 -22.38 10.64 -15.78
N ALA A 23 -23.59 10.13 -15.98
CA ALA A 23 -23.87 9.14 -17.02
C ALA A 23 -23.76 9.77 -18.42
N ILE A 24 -24.22 11.02 -18.55
CA ILE A 24 -24.13 11.78 -19.80
C ILE A 24 -22.67 12.16 -20.07
N CYS A 25 -21.94 12.61 -19.04
CA CYS A 25 -20.53 13.00 -19.16
C CYS A 25 -19.64 11.91 -19.77
N LYS A 26 -19.82 10.64 -19.37
CA LYS A 26 -19.06 9.49 -19.91
C LYS A 26 -19.20 9.30 -21.43
N SER A 27 -20.30 9.80 -22.01
CA SER A 27 -20.63 9.59 -23.41
C SER A 27 -20.68 10.89 -24.22
N ALA A 28 -20.44 12.03 -23.58
CA ALA A 28 -20.51 13.38 -24.15
C ALA A 28 -19.55 13.56 -25.33
N SER A 29 -18.32 13.06 -25.23
CA SER A 29 -17.34 13.14 -26.33
C SER A 29 -17.79 12.35 -27.55
N LYS A 30 -18.49 11.23 -27.36
CA LYS A 30 -18.95 10.35 -28.44
C LYS A 30 -20.23 10.85 -29.09
N HIS A 31 -21.20 11.33 -28.31
CA HIS A 31 -22.54 11.67 -28.81
C HIS A 31 -22.77 13.16 -29.05
N LEU A 32 -22.03 14.02 -28.35
CA LEU A 32 -22.24 15.48 -28.39
C LEU A 32 -21.08 16.23 -29.04
N GLY A 33 -19.98 15.53 -29.36
CA GLY A 33 -18.76 16.15 -29.89
C GLY A 33 -18.09 17.11 -28.91
N ILE A 34 -18.33 16.93 -27.61
CA ILE A 34 -17.83 17.79 -26.54
C ILE A 34 -16.50 17.23 -26.04
N ALA A 35 -15.45 18.06 -25.97
CA ALA A 35 -14.13 17.64 -25.48
C ALA A 35 -14.11 17.47 -23.96
N ALA A 36 -14.74 16.42 -23.45
CA ALA A 36 -14.79 16.10 -22.03
C ALA A 36 -13.66 15.14 -21.62
N ALA A 37 -12.99 15.45 -20.50
CA ALA A 37 -12.01 14.58 -19.84
C ALA A 37 -12.67 13.51 -18.96
N GLY A 38 -13.84 13.81 -18.40
CA GLY A 38 -14.55 12.93 -17.48
C GLY A 38 -15.27 13.69 -16.38
N TRP A 39 -15.81 12.96 -15.40
CA TRP A 39 -16.64 13.54 -14.34
C TRP A 39 -15.80 14.11 -13.20
N GLY A 40 -15.93 15.43 -12.94
CA GLY A 40 -15.18 16.13 -11.90
C GLY A 40 -15.77 16.05 -10.49
N GLY A 41 -17.01 15.57 -10.35
CA GLY A 41 -17.71 15.48 -9.06
C GLY A 41 -19.11 16.09 -9.12
N SER A 42 -19.21 17.32 -9.61
CA SER A 42 -20.47 18.09 -9.76
C SER A 42 -20.84 18.35 -11.23
N SER A 43 -19.85 18.32 -12.12
CA SER A 43 -20.04 18.55 -13.55
C SER A 43 -19.00 17.79 -14.36
N CYS A 44 -19.23 17.69 -15.66
CA CYS A 44 -18.26 17.17 -16.60
C CYS A 44 -17.11 18.17 -16.79
N LEU A 45 -15.87 17.67 -16.78
CA LEU A 45 -14.67 18.46 -16.98
C LEU A 45 -14.26 18.45 -18.44
N ALA A 46 -13.76 19.59 -18.91
CA ALA A 46 -13.12 19.72 -20.19
C ALA A 46 -11.74 19.06 -20.21
N THR A 47 -11.25 18.71 -21.40
CA THR A 47 -9.87 18.22 -21.59
C THR A 47 -8.81 19.24 -21.17
N TRP A 48 -9.13 20.54 -21.20
CA TRP A 48 -8.24 21.62 -20.77
C TRP A 48 -8.44 22.08 -19.32
N ASP A 49 -9.45 21.57 -18.61
CA ASP A 49 -9.68 21.98 -17.21
C ASP A 49 -8.53 21.55 -16.32
N LYS A 50 -8.19 22.39 -15.34
CA LYS A 50 -7.18 22.11 -14.32
C LYS A 50 -7.84 21.36 -13.14
N CYS A 51 -7.06 21.09 -12.11
CA CYS A 51 -7.49 20.35 -10.93
C CYS A 51 -8.53 21.10 -10.08
N ASP A 52 -8.52 22.43 -10.13
CA ASP A 52 -9.48 23.31 -9.45
C ASP A 52 -10.95 23.05 -9.83
N GLY A 53 -11.21 22.49 -11.02
CA GLY A 53 -12.55 22.06 -11.43
C GLY A 53 -13.04 20.76 -10.76
N ILE A 54 -12.17 20.00 -10.09
CA ILE A 54 -12.53 18.72 -9.45
C ILE A 54 -13.10 19.00 -8.06
N THR A 55 -14.40 18.75 -7.91
CA THR A 55 -15.15 18.96 -6.66
C THR A 55 -15.35 17.68 -5.85
N SER A 56 -14.88 16.54 -6.34
CA SER A 56 -14.93 15.26 -5.62
C SER A 56 -13.55 14.84 -5.13
N ARG A 57 -13.42 14.67 -3.81
CA ARG A 57 -12.20 14.16 -3.17
C ARG A 57 -11.72 12.84 -3.78
N ARG A 58 -12.65 11.90 -4.01
CA ARG A 58 -12.33 10.61 -4.62
C ARG A 58 -11.79 10.78 -6.04
N VAL A 59 -12.43 11.64 -6.83
CA VAL A 59 -11.98 11.91 -8.20
C VAL A 59 -10.63 12.60 -8.20
N CYS A 60 -10.37 13.51 -7.26
CA CYS A 60 -9.10 14.21 -7.15
C CYS A 60 -7.94 13.25 -6.83
N LEU A 61 -8.14 12.36 -5.84
CA LEU A 61 -7.11 11.40 -5.42
C LEU A 61 -6.85 10.31 -6.48
N ASP A 62 -7.81 10.06 -7.37
CA ASP A 62 -7.72 9.08 -8.46
C ASP A 62 -7.78 9.75 -9.85
N SER A 63 -7.41 11.03 -9.92
CA SER A 63 -7.59 11.85 -11.13
C SER A 63 -6.77 11.33 -12.30
N ALA A 64 -5.65 10.67 -12.01
CA ALA A 64 -4.77 10.09 -13.01
C ALA A 64 -5.48 8.96 -13.78
N ASN A 65 -6.19 8.07 -13.06
CA ASN A 65 -6.90 6.96 -13.67
C ASN A 65 -8.25 7.38 -14.24
N LEU A 66 -8.96 8.28 -13.55
CA LEU A 66 -10.33 8.66 -13.92
C LEU A 66 -10.39 9.74 -15.01
N LEU A 67 -9.42 10.66 -15.03
CA LEU A 67 -9.44 11.86 -15.88
C LEU A 67 -8.19 12.00 -16.76
N GLY A 68 -7.17 11.13 -16.58
CA GLY A 68 -5.88 11.30 -17.24
C GLY A 68 -5.13 12.56 -16.79
N LYS A 69 -5.44 13.08 -15.60
CA LYS A 69 -4.89 14.34 -15.06
C LYS A 69 -4.21 14.10 -13.72
N TRP A 70 -3.09 14.76 -13.46
CA TRP A 70 -2.36 14.64 -12.20
C TRP A 70 -2.64 15.87 -11.32
N CYS A 71 -3.24 15.66 -10.17
CA CYS A 71 -3.56 16.69 -9.19
C CYS A 71 -2.73 16.53 -7.92
N GLY A 72 -2.46 17.65 -7.23
CA GLY A 72 -1.56 17.72 -6.07
C GLY A 72 -2.11 17.06 -4.81
N GLY A 73 -3.43 16.86 -4.74
CA GLY A 73 -4.11 16.29 -3.59
C GLY A 73 -5.38 17.04 -3.26
N TRP A 74 -6.01 16.69 -2.14
CA TRP A 74 -7.24 17.31 -1.68
C TRP A 74 -7.01 18.10 -0.40
N SER A 75 -7.49 19.34 -0.39
CA SER A 75 -7.63 20.19 0.79
C SER A 75 -9.10 20.33 1.16
N ASP A 76 -9.41 20.25 2.46
CA ASP A 76 -10.78 20.44 2.95
C ASP A 76 -11.27 21.89 2.82
N THR A 77 -10.36 22.85 2.67
CA THR A 77 -10.70 24.28 2.50
C THR A 77 -10.67 24.71 1.03
N GLU A 78 -9.76 24.17 0.23
CA GLU A 78 -9.52 24.62 -1.15
C GLU A 78 -9.94 23.60 -2.23
N GLY A 79 -10.36 22.39 -1.83
CA GLY A 79 -10.76 21.34 -2.76
C GLY A 79 -9.56 20.66 -3.42
N CYS A 80 -9.70 20.32 -4.70
CA CYS A 80 -8.65 19.61 -5.42
C CYS A 80 -7.55 20.59 -5.89
N LEU A 81 -6.34 20.38 -5.37
CA LEU A 81 -5.25 21.32 -5.57
C LEU A 81 -4.47 21.02 -6.86
N PRO A 82 -4.02 22.06 -7.59
CA PRO A 82 -3.05 21.88 -8.65
C PRO A 82 -1.70 21.46 -8.04
N LEU A 83 -0.92 20.69 -8.79
CA LEU A 83 0.38 20.16 -8.35
C LEU A 83 1.28 21.20 -7.66
N ARG A 84 1.34 22.43 -8.19
CA ARG A 84 2.21 23.50 -7.67
C ARG A 84 1.73 24.21 -6.41
N ALA A 85 0.46 24.10 -6.02
CA ALA A 85 -0.04 24.81 -4.83
C ALA A 85 0.44 24.19 -3.51
N MET A 86 0.94 22.95 -3.53
CA MET A 86 1.46 22.26 -2.34
C MET A 86 2.99 22.34 -2.18
N ALA A 87 3.67 23.08 -3.06
CA ALA A 87 5.13 23.06 -3.20
C ALA A 87 5.94 23.45 -1.94
N SER A 88 5.38 24.20 -0.97
CA SER A 88 6.16 24.60 0.22
C SER A 88 6.12 23.61 1.39
N GLU A 89 5.26 22.58 1.35
CA GLU A 89 5.14 21.59 2.44
C GLU A 89 5.06 20.13 1.96
N THR A 90 5.01 19.88 0.65
CA THR A 90 4.93 18.50 0.13
C THR A 90 6.20 17.75 0.46
N LYS A 91 6.05 16.61 1.14
CA LYS A 91 7.17 15.71 1.42
C LYS A 91 7.15 14.57 0.42
N CYS A 92 8.28 13.95 0.14
CA CYS A 92 8.35 12.88 -0.86
C CYS A 92 7.39 11.75 -0.53
N TRP A 93 7.24 11.42 0.76
CA TRP A 93 6.34 10.35 1.18
C TRP A 93 4.85 10.66 0.99
N ASP A 94 4.46 11.88 0.62
CA ASP A 94 3.08 12.22 0.28
C ASP A 94 2.78 11.93 -1.20
N ILE A 95 3.81 11.82 -2.03
CA ILE A 95 3.69 11.54 -3.47
C ILE A 95 3.43 10.04 -3.68
N ARG A 96 2.22 9.71 -4.16
CA ARG A 96 1.75 8.33 -4.42
C ARG A 96 1.76 7.93 -5.90
N GLY A 97 2.29 8.78 -6.79
CA GLY A 97 2.38 8.51 -8.22
C GLY A 97 3.84 8.41 -8.70
N PRO A 98 4.26 7.34 -9.41
CA PRO A 98 5.64 7.19 -9.89
C PRO A 98 6.05 8.29 -10.87
N HIS A 99 5.16 8.69 -11.79
CA HIS A 99 5.44 9.80 -12.72
C HIS A 99 5.68 11.12 -11.99
N LEU A 100 4.82 11.44 -11.01
CA LEU A 100 4.96 12.65 -10.22
C LEU A 100 6.22 12.62 -9.35
N CYS A 101 6.59 11.45 -8.84
CA CYS A 101 7.84 11.26 -8.12
C CYS A 101 9.07 11.52 -9.00
N SER A 102 9.09 10.97 -10.22
CA SER A 102 10.18 11.19 -11.18
C SER A 102 10.34 12.65 -11.59
N ASN A 103 9.24 13.42 -11.58
CA ASN A 103 9.25 14.85 -11.94
C ASN A 103 9.05 15.77 -10.72
N SER A 104 9.26 15.27 -9.51
CA SER A 104 8.93 15.96 -8.26
C SER A 104 9.61 17.33 -8.13
N GLU A 105 10.86 17.45 -8.55
CA GLU A 105 11.58 18.72 -8.51
C GLU A 105 10.99 19.76 -9.49
N ALA A 106 10.60 19.34 -10.69
CA ALA A 106 10.05 20.24 -11.71
C ALA A 106 8.57 20.61 -11.45
N GLU A 107 7.78 19.67 -10.94
CA GLU A 107 6.34 19.80 -10.75
C GLU A 107 5.97 20.33 -9.37
N LEU A 108 6.72 19.94 -8.34
CA LEU A 108 6.43 20.22 -6.93
C LEU A 108 7.53 21.04 -6.24
N GLY A 109 8.70 21.23 -6.86
CA GLY A 109 9.82 21.92 -6.21
C GLY A 109 10.49 21.13 -5.10
N VAL A 110 10.23 19.82 -5.01
CA VAL A 110 10.74 18.94 -3.95
C VAL A 110 11.71 17.93 -4.54
N LYS A 111 12.90 17.81 -3.97
CA LYS A 111 13.91 16.86 -4.41
C LYS A 111 13.79 15.54 -3.65
N CYS A 112 13.38 14.50 -4.37
CA CYS A 112 13.23 13.14 -3.83
C CYS A 112 14.33 12.20 -4.34
N ALA A 113 14.56 11.08 -3.63
CA ALA A 113 15.44 10.01 -4.11
C ALA A 113 14.85 9.27 -5.31
N GLY A 114 13.53 9.10 -5.32
CA GLY A 114 12.82 8.41 -6.39
C GLY A 114 11.70 7.51 -5.89
N TRP A 115 11.10 6.74 -6.80
CA TRP A 115 9.93 5.92 -6.50
C TRP A 115 10.34 4.65 -5.74
N GLY A 116 9.72 4.42 -4.58
CA GLY A 116 9.96 3.26 -3.72
C GLY A 116 8.99 2.10 -3.95
N GLY A 117 8.07 2.19 -4.91
CA GLY A 117 7.10 1.13 -5.22
C GLY A 117 5.67 1.48 -4.82
N SER A 118 5.49 2.09 -3.66
CA SER A 118 4.18 2.57 -3.17
C SER A 118 4.11 4.09 -2.98
N ARG A 119 5.27 4.74 -2.89
CA ARG A 119 5.41 6.18 -2.65
C ARG A 119 6.79 6.67 -3.09
N CYS A 120 6.92 7.99 -3.25
CA CYS A 120 8.24 8.60 -3.44
C CYS A 120 9.03 8.58 -2.12
N LEU A 121 10.34 8.46 -2.23
CA LEU A 121 11.26 8.37 -1.10
C LEU A 121 12.10 9.63 -0.96
N GLU A 122 12.39 9.99 0.29
CA GLU A 122 13.34 11.05 0.61
C GLU A 122 14.77 10.64 0.27
N VAL A 123 15.63 11.63 0.04
CA VAL A 123 17.07 11.39 -0.07
C VAL A 123 17.59 10.83 1.24
N GLY A 124 18.25 9.66 1.19
CA GLY A 124 18.74 8.96 2.38
C GLY A 124 17.68 8.14 3.12
N ALA A 125 16.52 7.87 2.50
CA ALA A 125 15.52 6.97 3.04
C ALA A 125 16.08 5.56 3.33
N SER A 126 15.50 4.88 4.33
CA SER A 126 15.84 3.49 4.65
C SER A 126 15.31 2.51 3.58
N ALA A 127 16.02 1.40 3.39
CA ALA A 127 15.67 0.38 2.39
C ALA A 127 14.29 -0.23 2.64
N GLU A 128 13.87 -0.37 3.90
CA GLU A 128 12.55 -0.90 4.30
C GLU A 128 11.35 -0.15 3.71
N LEU A 129 11.54 1.09 3.26
CA LEU A 129 10.50 1.88 2.59
C LEU A 129 10.33 1.51 1.11
N ILE A 130 11.23 0.70 0.55
CA ILE A 130 11.12 0.18 -0.81
C ILE A 130 10.24 -1.07 -0.78
N THR A 131 9.07 -0.99 -1.37
CA THR A 131 8.02 -2.03 -1.37
C THR A 131 7.87 -2.73 -2.73
N ASP A 132 8.77 -2.48 -3.68
CA ASP A 132 8.80 -3.18 -4.98
C ASP A 132 10.11 -3.95 -5.14
N PHE A 133 9.99 -5.22 -5.55
CA PHE A 133 11.13 -6.14 -5.71
C PHE A 133 12.17 -5.63 -6.73
N LYS A 134 11.73 -5.15 -7.90
CA LYS A 134 12.65 -4.71 -8.95
C LYS A 134 13.39 -3.44 -8.51
N ILE A 135 12.70 -2.55 -7.82
CA ILE A 135 13.31 -1.36 -7.23
C ILE A 135 14.31 -1.75 -6.14
N CYS A 136 13.97 -2.72 -5.27
CA CYS A 136 14.86 -3.21 -4.22
C CYS A 136 16.17 -3.79 -4.78
N VAL A 137 16.10 -4.68 -5.78
CA VAL A 137 17.29 -5.27 -6.42
C VAL A 137 18.18 -4.21 -7.09
N ASN A 138 17.61 -3.08 -7.51
CA ASN A 138 18.34 -1.97 -8.13
C ASN A 138 18.45 -0.74 -7.21
N SER A 139 18.19 -0.88 -5.90
CA SER A 139 18.02 0.23 -4.96
C SER A 139 19.22 1.17 -4.91
N MET A 140 20.43 0.60 -4.93
CA MET A 140 21.65 1.41 -4.96
C MET A 140 21.81 2.18 -6.27
N ALA A 141 21.53 1.54 -7.40
CA ALA A 141 21.70 2.15 -8.73
C ALA A 141 20.62 3.20 -9.04
N TRP A 142 19.37 2.97 -8.61
CA TRP A 142 18.24 3.83 -8.96
C TRP A 142 17.96 4.92 -7.92
N LEU A 143 18.24 4.63 -6.63
CA LEU A 143 17.85 5.50 -5.52
C LEU A 143 19.04 5.91 -4.63
N GLY A 144 20.23 5.30 -4.82
CA GLY A 144 21.37 5.50 -3.93
C GLY A 144 21.16 4.92 -2.52
N ILE A 145 20.25 3.95 -2.38
CA ILE A 145 19.91 3.32 -1.10
C ILE A 145 20.56 1.95 -1.03
N GLU A 146 21.42 1.73 -0.03
CA GLU A 146 21.98 0.41 0.24
C GLU A 146 20.92 -0.51 0.84
N SER A 147 20.83 -1.74 0.34
CA SER A 147 19.95 -2.77 0.89
C SER A 147 20.67 -4.10 1.06
N ALA A 148 20.16 -4.93 1.96
CA ALA A 148 20.60 -6.29 2.22
C ALA A 148 19.89 -7.34 1.34
N GLY A 149 18.98 -6.91 0.47
CA GLY A 149 18.17 -7.78 -0.39
C GLY A 149 16.67 -7.64 -0.15
N TRP A 150 15.88 -8.46 -0.82
CA TRP A 150 14.42 -8.46 -0.68
C TRP A 150 14.00 -9.37 0.48
N GLY A 151 13.10 -8.90 1.35
CA GLY A 151 12.57 -9.65 2.49
C GLY A 151 11.26 -10.37 2.22
N GLY A 152 10.58 -10.08 1.10
CA GLY A 152 9.28 -10.67 0.75
C GLY A 152 8.20 -9.64 0.50
N SER A 153 8.10 -8.63 1.38
CA SER A 153 7.15 -7.52 1.31
C SER A 153 7.82 -6.15 1.15
N GLY A 154 9.12 -6.09 1.41
CA GLY A 154 9.92 -4.88 1.33
C GLY A 154 11.41 -5.23 1.20
N CYS A 155 12.20 -4.23 0.88
CA CYS A 155 13.65 -4.35 0.87
C CYS A 155 14.19 -4.35 2.31
N LEU A 156 15.29 -5.05 2.54
CA LEU A 156 15.89 -5.18 3.86
C LEU A 156 17.01 -4.16 4.04
N SER A 157 17.06 -3.55 5.22
CA SER A 157 18.20 -2.72 5.64
C SER A 157 19.36 -3.61 6.11
N LYS A 158 20.58 -3.05 6.18
CA LYS A 158 21.71 -3.75 6.83
C LYS A 158 21.35 -4.07 8.29
N GLY A 159 21.56 -5.32 8.70
CA GLY A 159 21.18 -5.79 10.04
C GLY A 159 19.71 -6.22 10.18
N ALA A 160 19.05 -6.55 9.07
CA ALA A 160 17.71 -7.11 9.08
C ALA A 160 17.59 -8.35 9.98
N ARG A 161 16.42 -8.48 10.60
CA ARG A 161 16.06 -9.55 11.53
C ARG A 161 15.25 -10.61 10.80
N CYS A 162 15.10 -11.77 11.41
CA CYS A 162 14.25 -12.83 10.85
C CYS A 162 12.81 -12.37 10.68
N SER A 163 12.29 -11.57 11.62
CA SER A 163 10.92 -11.02 11.53
C SER A 163 10.68 -10.16 10.29
N ASP A 164 11.74 -9.65 9.67
CA ASP A 164 11.64 -8.79 8.47
C ASP A 164 11.49 -9.63 7.19
N ILE A 165 11.70 -10.94 7.28
CA ILE A 165 11.53 -11.90 6.18
C ILE A 165 10.09 -12.43 6.20
N THR A 166 9.31 -12.08 5.19
CA THR A 166 7.86 -12.33 5.09
C THR A 166 7.49 -13.33 4.02
N THR A 167 8.45 -14.09 3.49
CA THR A 167 8.18 -15.23 2.61
C THR A 167 8.87 -16.51 3.08
N PRO A 168 8.19 -17.67 3.02
CA PRO A 168 8.73 -18.94 3.50
C PRO A 168 10.05 -19.34 2.83
N HIS A 169 10.14 -19.24 1.50
CA HIS A 169 11.35 -19.63 0.77
C HIS A 169 12.58 -18.81 1.19
N LEU A 170 12.43 -17.49 1.36
CA LEU A 170 13.52 -16.64 1.84
C LEU A 170 13.88 -16.94 3.29
N CYS A 171 12.91 -17.34 4.11
CA CYS A 171 13.17 -17.77 5.48
C CYS A 171 14.01 -19.06 5.51
N ASP A 172 13.64 -20.05 4.70
CA ASP A 172 14.35 -21.33 4.58
C ASP A 172 15.78 -21.15 4.06
N ASN A 173 15.99 -20.18 3.17
CA ASN A 173 17.30 -19.86 2.58
C ASN A 173 17.97 -18.61 3.17
N SER A 174 17.49 -18.12 4.33
CA SER A 174 17.87 -16.81 4.90
C SER A 174 19.38 -16.65 5.08
N THR A 175 20.08 -17.72 5.45
CA THR A 175 21.54 -17.67 5.64
C THR A 175 22.30 -17.56 4.32
N ALA A 176 21.82 -18.21 3.27
CA ALA A 176 22.48 -18.19 1.95
C ALA A 176 22.14 -16.91 1.17
N GLU A 177 20.90 -16.45 1.22
CA GLU A 177 20.43 -15.32 0.41
C GLU A 177 20.57 -13.97 1.11
N LEU A 178 20.40 -13.92 2.43
CA LEU A 178 20.31 -12.68 3.20
C LEU A 178 21.38 -12.57 4.31
N ASN A 179 22.20 -13.61 4.49
CA ASN A 179 23.17 -13.71 5.58
C ASN A 179 22.55 -13.53 6.98
N VAL A 180 21.31 -14.00 7.16
CA VAL A 180 20.58 -14.01 8.44
C VAL A 180 20.32 -15.46 8.85
N THR A 181 20.53 -15.80 10.12
CA THR A 181 20.27 -17.17 10.62
C THR A 181 19.01 -17.20 11.45
N CYS A 182 17.96 -17.78 10.88
CA CYS A 182 16.65 -17.89 11.51
C CYS A 182 16.38 -19.29 12.08
N ALA A 183 15.39 -19.38 12.97
CA ALA A 183 14.86 -20.64 13.47
C ALA A 183 13.98 -21.34 12.42
N GLY A 184 13.23 -20.56 11.65
CA GLY A 184 12.36 -21.06 10.58
C GLY A 184 11.06 -20.28 10.46
N TRP A 185 10.17 -20.75 9.59
CA TRP A 185 8.94 -20.03 9.25
C TRP A 185 7.86 -20.16 10.34
N GLY A 186 7.35 -19.03 10.83
CA GLY A 186 6.30 -18.96 11.84
C GLY A 186 4.87 -18.96 11.30
N GLY A 187 4.68 -18.84 9.98
CA GLY A 187 3.37 -18.77 9.35
C GLY A 187 3.12 -17.43 8.63
N SER A 188 3.63 -16.34 9.18
CA SER A 188 3.51 -14.98 8.63
C SER A 188 4.85 -14.27 8.42
N SER A 189 5.86 -14.66 9.19
CA SER A 189 7.23 -14.17 9.10
C SER A 189 8.21 -15.25 9.55
N CYS A 190 9.49 -15.05 9.27
CA CYS A 190 10.55 -15.89 9.78
C CYS A 190 10.80 -15.58 11.27
N LEU A 191 11.13 -16.60 12.05
CA LEU A 191 11.30 -16.49 13.49
C LEU A 191 12.77 -16.55 13.89
N GLU A 192 13.11 -15.77 14.91
CA GLU A 192 14.39 -15.85 15.60
C GLU A 192 14.47 -17.13 16.46
N ARG A 193 15.69 -17.58 16.77
CA ARG A 193 15.87 -18.64 17.77
C ARG A 193 15.43 -18.16 19.14
N GLY A 194 14.58 -18.95 19.80
CA GLY A 194 13.99 -18.57 21.09
C GLY A 194 12.85 -17.55 20.98
N ALA A 195 12.31 -17.33 19.77
CA ALA A 195 11.09 -16.56 19.59
C ALA A 195 9.92 -17.15 20.40
N SER A 196 8.99 -16.28 20.77
CA SER A 196 7.82 -16.67 21.54
C SER A 196 6.84 -17.49 20.67
N PRO A 197 6.20 -18.55 21.21
CA PRO A 197 5.31 -19.41 20.43
C PRO A 197 4.08 -18.67 19.87
N ASP A 198 3.64 -17.57 20.48
CA ASP A 198 2.51 -16.76 19.98
C ASP A 198 2.75 -16.11 18.61
N LEU A 199 4.01 -16.08 18.16
CA LEU A 199 4.39 -15.65 16.81
C LEU A 199 4.21 -16.77 15.77
N ILE A 200 3.92 -18.00 16.20
CA ILE A 200 3.61 -19.10 15.31
C ILE A 200 2.11 -19.07 15.00
N THR A 201 1.77 -18.56 13.81
CA THR A 201 0.40 -18.39 13.32
C THR A 201 -0.04 -19.52 12.37
N ASP A 202 0.80 -20.54 12.17
CA ASP A 202 0.44 -21.75 11.45
C ASP A 202 0.26 -22.94 12.40
N ARG A 203 -0.89 -23.62 12.30
CA ARG A 203 -1.22 -24.75 13.19
C ARG A 203 -0.25 -25.92 13.05
N LYS A 204 0.16 -26.28 11.83
CA LYS A 204 1.06 -27.42 11.61
C LYS A 204 2.45 -27.12 12.14
N MET A 205 2.90 -25.87 12.01
CA MET A 205 4.14 -25.40 12.63
C MET A 205 4.03 -25.41 14.15
N CYS A 206 2.91 -24.98 14.74
CA CYS A 206 2.69 -25.02 16.17
C CYS A 206 2.78 -26.45 16.73
N GLU A 207 2.13 -27.43 16.09
CA GLU A 207 2.16 -28.85 16.46
C GLU A 207 3.58 -29.44 16.45
N LYS A 208 4.50 -28.86 15.68
CA LYS A 208 5.91 -29.28 15.58
C LYS A 208 6.90 -28.18 16.00
N SER A 209 6.44 -27.21 16.78
CA SER A 209 7.20 -25.99 17.12
C SER A 209 8.52 -26.30 17.80
N LEU A 210 8.53 -27.29 18.70
CA LEU A 210 9.74 -27.71 19.39
C LEU A 210 10.76 -28.38 18.44
N THR A 211 10.30 -29.24 17.53
CA THR A 211 11.19 -30.04 16.68
C THR A 211 11.66 -29.29 15.44
N LEU A 212 10.81 -28.43 14.86
CA LEU A 212 11.14 -27.66 13.66
C LEU A 212 11.82 -26.33 13.98
N LEU A 213 11.39 -25.65 15.06
CA LEU A 213 11.81 -24.28 15.35
C LEU A 213 12.59 -24.17 16.67
N GLY A 214 12.64 -25.24 17.48
CA GLY A 214 13.23 -25.19 18.82
C GLY A 214 12.40 -24.35 19.81
N ILE A 215 11.13 -24.08 19.51
CA ILE A 215 10.26 -23.20 20.31
C ILE A 215 9.27 -24.07 21.11
N PRO A 216 9.35 -24.09 22.46
CA PRO A 216 8.38 -24.81 23.27
C PRO A 216 7.04 -24.08 23.29
N SER A 217 5.94 -24.83 23.11
CA SER A 217 4.58 -24.31 23.19
C SER A 217 3.68 -25.19 24.06
N ALA A 218 2.55 -24.64 24.49
CA ALA A 218 1.47 -25.37 25.16
C ALA A 218 0.48 -26.01 24.17
N GLY A 219 0.56 -25.65 22.87
CA GLY A 219 -0.32 -26.15 21.82
C GLY A 219 -1.06 -25.03 21.09
N TRP A 220 -1.97 -25.39 20.18
CA TRP A 220 -2.68 -24.45 19.32
C TRP A 220 -3.87 -23.81 20.03
N GLY A 221 -3.89 -22.47 20.12
CA GLY A 221 -4.96 -21.70 20.75
C GLY A 221 -6.11 -21.30 19.82
N GLY A 222 -5.97 -21.50 18.50
CA GLY A 222 -7.01 -21.20 17.52
C GLY A 222 -6.52 -20.39 16.34
N ASP A 223 -5.81 -19.29 16.63
CA ASP A 223 -5.19 -18.37 15.67
C ASP A 223 -3.65 -18.36 15.77
N ARG A 224 -3.11 -18.79 16.91
CA ARG A 224 -1.67 -18.89 17.18
C ARG A 224 -1.33 -20.01 18.14
N CYS A 225 -0.04 -20.30 18.26
CA CYS A 225 0.47 -21.21 19.27
C CYS A 225 0.52 -20.54 20.65
N LEU A 226 0.25 -21.29 21.70
CA LEU A 226 0.20 -20.76 23.06
C LEU A 226 1.53 -20.96 23.79
N SER A 227 1.88 -20.00 24.63
CA SER A 227 2.98 -20.12 25.59
C SER A 227 2.62 -21.10 26.71
N LYS A 228 3.65 -21.68 27.35
CA LYS A 228 3.43 -22.46 28.58
C LYS A 228 2.88 -21.53 29.67
N GLY A 229 1.73 -21.89 30.24
CA GLY A 229 1.02 -21.06 31.21
C GLY A 229 0.08 -20.01 30.60
N ALA A 230 -0.24 -20.11 29.30
CA ALA A 230 -1.28 -19.30 28.67
C ALA A 230 -2.63 -19.49 29.38
N ARG A 231 -3.46 -18.44 29.40
CA ARG A 231 -4.76 -18.49 30.06
C ARG A 231 -5.87 -18.90 29.10
N CYS A 232 -6.99 -19.38 29.64
CA CYS A 232 -8.15 -19.79 28.82
C CYS A 232 -8.70 -18.65 27.95
N GLU A 233 -8.55 -17.38 28.36
CA GLU A 233 -8.99 -16.22 27.57
C GLU A 233 -8.18 -16.01 26.28
N GLU A 234 -7.02 -16.66 26.14
CA GLU A 234 -6.17 -16.62 24.95
C GLU A 234 -6.59 -17.63 23.87
N ILE A 235 -7.64 -18.43 24.13
CA ILE A 235 -8.18 -19.41 23.18
C ILE A 235 -9.28 -18.75 22.35
N THR A 236 -9.09 -18.70 21.04
CA THR A 236 -9.99 -18.02 20.10
C THR A 236 -11.04 -18.94 19.47
N VAL A 237 -10.95 -20.26 19.71
CA VAL A 237 -11.87 -21.26 19.16
C VAL A 237 -12.67 -21.95 20.28
N PRO A 238 -14.02 -21.87 20.28
CA PRO A 238 -14.86 -22.42 21.35
C PRO A 238 -14.58 -23.90 21.66
N LEU A 239 -14.45 -24.73 20.62
CA LEU A 239 -14.19 -26.17 20.78
C LEU A 239 -12.83 -26.48 21.45
N ILE A 240 -11.85 -25.58 21.30
CA ILE A 240 -10.53 -25.73 21.96
C ILE A 240 -10.63 -25.31 23.43
N CYS A 241 -11.47 -24.33 23.74
CA CYS A 241 -11.71 -23.85 25.10
C CYS A 241 -12.29 -24.96 25.98
N ASP A 242 -13.30 -25.68 25.46
CA ASP A 242 -13.95 -26.78 26.17
C ASP A 242 -12.99 -27.96 26.48
N GLN A 243 -11.87 -28.05 25.76
CA GLN A 243 -10.88 -29.13 25.89
C GLN A 243 -9.53 -28.65 26.46
N ALA A 244 -9.43 -27.38 26.87
CA ALA A 244 -8.16 -26.74 27.21
C ALA A 244 -7.47 -27.39 28.41
N GLY A 245 -8.24 -27.80 29.42
CA GLY A 245 -7.73 -28.48 30.60
C GLY A 245 -7.06 -29.82 30.29
N GLU A 246 -7.70 -30.64 29.46
CA GLU A 246 -7.17 -31.97 29.10
C GLU A 246 -6.05 -31.91 28.04
N ARG A 247 -6.15 -30.98 27.07
CA ARG A 247 -5.26 -30.96 25.90
C ARG A 247 -4.06 -30.05 26.03
N LEU A 248 -4.19 -28.97 26.79
CA LEU A 248 -3.20 -27.90 26.89
C LEU A 248 -2.63 -27.77 28.30
N GLY A 249 -3.19 -28.51 29.27
CA GLY A 249 -2.77 -28.47 30.68
C GLY A 249 -3.02 -27.11 31.34
N LEU A 250 -4.04 -26.39 30.87
CA LEU A 250 -4.41 -25.06 31.39
C LEU A 250 -5.43 -25.23 32.51
N SER A 251 -5.15 -24.63 33.68
CA SER A 251 -6.01 -24.64 34.87
C SER A 251 -6.60 -23.28 35.15
#